data_AF-A0A4Q1KPD2-F1
#
_entry.id   AF-A0A4Q1KPD2-F1
#
_cell.length_a   1.000
_cell.length_b   1.000
_cell.length_c   1.000
_cell.angle_alpha   90.00
_cell.angle_beta   90.00
_cell.angle_gamma   90.00
#
_symmetry.space_group_name_H-M   'P 1'
#
loop_
_entity.id
_entity.type
_entity.pdbx_description
1 polymer ?
#
loop_
_entity_poly.entity_id
_entity_poly.type
_entity_poly.pdbx_seq_one_letter_code
_entity_poly.pdbx_strand_id
1 'polypeptide(L)'
;MKKILFLLVLSISFQSNSQDNSTITTEKNIASCYNNWFKKSEVDLVEFQNQFESYFIVNKLIDSNLTTDKKYEAILKILENPPKKLPKFQNKNSLVELIKKLNISNSDIIKRGQLKCLMDFYKTNKSKLENKSGIYAIGITLEHVERAPGVSQELIVSSIRMNLNKNELKKDIVQISLVILFFPELILLTD
;
A
#
# COMPACT_ATOMS: atom_id res chain seq x y z
N MET A 1 29.25 -10.45 -60.43
CA MET A 1 27.89 -11.01 -60.41
C MET A 1 27.32 -10.94 -59.00
N LYS A 2 26.11 -10.37 -58.85
CA LYS A 2 25.28 -10.45 -57.65
C LYS A 2 24.79 -11.89 -57.44
N LYS A 3 24.66 -12.33 -56.19
CA LYS A 3 23.42 -12.89 -55.63
C LYS A 3 23.47 -12.81 -54.11
N ILE A 4 22.46 -12.16 -53.57
CA ILE A 4 22.08 -12.05 -52.16
C ILE A 4 21.48 -13.40 -51.73
N LEU A 5 21.75 -13.83 -50.49
CA LEU A 5 20.73 -14.52 -49.71
C LEU A 5 20.79 -14.08 -48.24
N PHE A 6 19.67 -13.49 -47.84
CA PHE A 6 19.26 -13.15 -46.48
C PHE A 6 19.17 -14.41 -45.60
N LEU A 7 19.52 -14.29 -44.33
CA LEU A 7 18.74 -14.92 -43.26
C LEU A 7 18.83 -14.09 -41.97
N LEU A 8 17.66 -13.59 -41.59
CA LEU A 8 17.33 -12.82 -40.40
C LEU A 8 17.20 -13.74 -39.18
N VAL A 9 17.51 -13.16 -38.02
CA VAL A 9 16.85 -13.34 -36.71
C VAL A 9 17.11 -14.64 -35.93
N LEU A 10 17.80 -14.46 -34.80
CA LEU A 10 17.24 -14.72 -33.46
C LEU A 10 18.12 -14.02 -32.41
N SER A 11 17.93 -12.71 -32.27
CA SER A 11 18.20 -12.02 -31.02
C SER A 11 16.93 -12.08 -30.16
N ILE A 12 17.11 -12.21 -28.83
CA ILE A 12 16.09 -12.24 -27.75
C ILE A 12 15.58 -13.67 -27.54
N SER A 13 15.74 -14.34 -26.39
CA SER A 13 15.29 -13.92 -25.06
C SER A 13 15.92 -14.82 -23.99
N PHE A 14 16.64 -14.29 -23.00
CA PHE A 14 16.77 -14.89 -21.65
C PHE A 14 17.22 -13.81 -20.67
N GLN A 15 16.29 -12.96 -20.25
CA GLN A 15 16.52 -12.06 -19.11
C GLN A 15 15.23 -11.73 -18.34
N SER A 16 14.24 -12.64 -18.34
CA SER A 16 12.98 -12.44 -17.60
C SER A 16 12.90 -13.21 -16.27
N ASN A 17 13.79 -14.16 -15.97
CA ASN A 17 13.63 -15.05 -14.80
C ASN A 17 14.27 -14.56 -13.50
N SER A 18 15.19 -13.59 -13.54
CA SER A 18 15.86 -13.10 -12.32
C SER A 18 15.06 -11.99 -11.62
N GLN A 19 14.37 -11.15 -12.39
CA GLN A 19 13.67 -9.98 -11.86
C GLN A 19 12.36 -10.38 -11.16
N ASP A 20 11.57 -11.28 -11.74
CA ASP A 20 10.33 -11.79 -11.12
C ASP A 20 10.58 -12.54 -9.80
N ASN A 21 11.60 -13.39 -9.74
CA ASN A 21 11.98 -14.09 -8.50
C ASN A 21 12.45 -13.12 -7.40
N SER A 22 13.13 -12.03 -7.78
CA SER A 22 13.61 -11.03 -6.84
C SER A 22 12.47 -10.17 -6.24
N THR A 23 11.47 -9.83 -7.06
CA THR A 23 10.28 -9.06 -6.64
C THR A 23 9.36 -9.90 -5.75
N ILE A 24 9.12 -11.18 -6.09
CA ILE A 24 8.31 -12.08 -5.26
C ILE A 24 8.97 -12.33 -3.90
N THR A 25 10.30 -12.51 -3.87
CA THR A 25 11.06 -12.65 -2.61
C THR A 25 10.99 -11.38 -1.76
N THR A 26 11.02 -10.23 -2.42
CA THR A 26 10.92 -8.91 -1.79
C THR A 26 9.57 -8.70 -1.11
N GLU A 27 8.47 -8.90 -1.82
CA GLU A 27 7.11 -8.68 -1.30
C GLU A 27 6.85 -9.61 -0.09
N LYS A 28 7.34 -10.86 -0.16
CA LYS A 28 7.31 -11.80 0.96
C LYS A 28 8.08 -11.32 2.18
N ASN A 29 9.24 -10.69 2.01
CA ASN A 29 10.02 -10.17 3.13
C ASN A 29 9.31 -9.01 3.84
N ILE A 30 8.73 -8.08 3.08
CA ILE A 30 7.97 -6.97 3.68
C ILE A 30 6.71 -7.52 4.37
N ALA A 31 5.98 -8.44 3.73
CA ALA A 31 4.82 -9.08 4.33
C ALA A 31 5.18 -9.84 5.62
N SER A 32 6.30 -10.55 5.65
CA SER A 32 6.81 -11.22 6.85
C SER A 32 7.14 -10.21 7.96
N CYS A 33 7.75 -9.07 7.62
CA CYS A 33 8.02 -7.99 8.57
C CYS A 33 6.74 -7.47 9.23
N TYR A 34 5.70 -7.17 8.44
CA TYR A 34 4.40 -6.75 8.96
C TYR A 34 3.72 -7.85 9.78
N ASN A 35 3.67 -9.08 9.29
CA ASN A 35 3.08 -10.20 10.02
C ASN A 35 3.75 -10.40 11.39
N ASN A 36 5.08 -10.29 11.45
CA ASN A 36 5.82 -10.40 12.70
C ASN A 36 5.52 -9.24 13.65
N TRP A 37 5.35 -8.02 13.14
CA TRP A 37 4.98 -6.86 13.94
C TRP A 37 3.57 -7.00 14.53
N PHE A 38 2.58 -7.38 13.71
CA PHE A 38 1.20 -7.65 14.14
C PHE A 38 1.16 -8.78 15.18
N LYS A 39 1.86 -9.89 14.92
CA LYS A 39 1.95 -11.02 15.86
C LYS A 39 2.56 -10.63 17.21
N LYS A 40 3.66 -9.88 17.22
CA LYS A 40 4.29 -9.37 18.45
C LYS A 40 3.39 -8.41 19.23
N SER A 41 2.51 -7.72 18.51
CA SER A 41 1.55 -6.76 19.07
C SER A 41 0.25 -7.42 19.51
N GLU A 42 0.09 -8.74 19.33
CA GLU A 42 -1.14 -9.48 19.62
C GLU A 42 -2.37 -8.89 18.90
N VAL A 43 -2.17 -8.45 17.64
CA VAL A 43 -3.22 -7.96 16.75
C VAL A 43 -3.25 -8.86 15.51
N ASP A 44 -4.44 -9.33 15.15
CA ASP A 44 -4.64 -10.12 13.93
C ASP A 44 -4.67 -9.19 12.71
N LEU A 45 -3.73 -9.39 11.78
CA LEU A 45 -3.62 -8.56 10.58
C LEU A 45 -4.85 -8.69 9.66
N VAL A 46 -5.38 -9.91 9.52
CA VAL A 46 -6.51 -10.18 8.64
C VAL A 46 -7.77 -9.54 9.21
N GLU A 47 -7.99 -9.66 10.52
CA GLU A 47 -9.09 -8.97 11.21
C GLU A 47 -8.95 -7.45 11.09
N PHE A 48 -7.75 -6.91 11.31
CA PHE A 48 -7.49 -5.47 11.19
C PHE A 48 -7.79 -4.94 9.78
N GLN A 49 -7.36 -5.68 8.74
CA GLN A 49 -7.68 -5.37 7.36
C GLN A 49 -9.19 -5.48 7.08
N ASN A 50 -9.86 -6.53 7.58
CA ASN A 50 -11.30 -6.69 7.43
C ASN A 50 -12.09 -5.55 8.08
N GLN A 51 -11.63 -5.04 9.22
CA GLN A 51 -12.25 -3.88 9.88
C GLN A 51 -12.09 -2.60 9.04
N PHE A 52 -10.92 -2.39 8.43
CA PHE A 52 -10.71 -1.29 7.47
C PHE A 52 -11.67 -1.37 6.29
N GLU A 53 -11.77 -2.54 5.63
CA GLU A 53 -12.67 -2.72 4.49
C GLU A 53 -14.15 -2.59 4.90
N SER A 54 -14.52 -3.19 6.04
CA SER A 54 -15.89 -3.17 6.56
C SER A 54 -16.37 -1.76 6.88
N TYR A 55 -15.48 -0.86 7.31
CA TYR A 55 -15.82 0.54 7.54
C TYR A 55 -16.44 1.18 6.29
N PHE A 56 -15.85 0.99 5.11
CA PHE A 56 -16.37 1.57 3.87
C PHE A 56 -17.64 0.86 3.38
N ILE A 57 -17.73 -0.45 3.59
CA ILE A 57 -18.88 -1.26 3.14
C ILE A 57 -20.13 -0.98 4.01
N VAL A 58 -20.01 -1.08 5.33
CA VAL A 58 -21.14 -0.92 6.27
C VAL A 58 -21.72 0.49 6.19
N ASN A 59 -20.87 1.48 5.94
CA ASN A 59 -21.29 2.86 5.76
C ASN A 59 -21.74 3.20 4.33
N LYS A 60 -21.90 2.19 3.45
CA LYS A 60 -22.36 2.33 2.06
C LYS A 60 -21.52 3.31 1.23
N LEU A 61 -20.23 3.44 1.56
CA LEU A 61 -19.28 4.26 0.80
C LEU A 61 -18.77 3.48 -0.43
N ILE A 62 -18.70 2.16 -0.33
CA ILE A 62 -18.39 1.24 -1.45
C ILE A 62 -19.36 0.06 -1.47
N ASP A 63 -19.49 -0.59 -2.63
CA ASP A 63 -20.29 -1.81 -2.80
C ASP A 63 -19.53 -3.05 -2.26
N SER A 64 -20.23 -3.91 -1.51
CA SER A 64 -19.69 -5.14 -0.93
C SER A 64 -19.29 -6.18 -1.99
N ASN A 65 -19.91 -6.15 -3.17
CA ASN A 65 -19.74 -7.12 -4.24
C ASN A 65 -18.53 -6.86 -5.13
N LEU A 66 -17.81 -5.75 -4.89
CA LEU A 66 -16.58 -5.45 -5.61
C LEU A 66 -15.51 -6.52 -5.33
N THR A 67 -14.75 -6.86 -6.35
CA THR A 67 -13.49 -7.61 -6.18
C THR A 67 -12.52 -6.82 -5.31
N THR A 68 -11.58 -7.49 -4.65
CA THR A 68 -10.66 -6.84 -3.70
C THR A 68 -9.91 -5.65 -4.32
N ASP A 69 -9.35 -5.80 -5.52
CA ASP A 69 -8.69 -4.70 -6.22
C ASP A 69 -9.62 -3.51 -6.50
N LYS A 70 -10.89 -3.78 -6.81
CA LYS A 70 -11.91 -2.75 -7.01
C LYS A 70 -12.34 -2.09 -5.71
N LYS A 71 -12.39 -2.82 -4.59
CA LYS A 71 -12.59 -2.25 -3.25
C LYS A 71 -11.48 -1.25 -2.93
N TYR A 72 -10.21 -1.65 -3.06
CA TYR A 72 -9.09 -0.74 -2.77
C TYR A 72 -9.02 0.43 -3.75
N GLU A 73 -9.35 0.24 -5.03
CA GLU A 73 -9.47 1.36 -5.99
C GLU A 73 -10.54 2.36 -5.55
N ALA A 74 -11.71 1.89 -5.09
CA ALA A 74 -12.79 2.73 -4.60
C ALA A 74 -12.44 3.43 -3.27
N ILE A 75 -11.81 2.72 -2.34
CA ILE A 75 -11.32 3.28 -1.06
C ILE A 75 -10.34 4.41 -1.33
N LEU A 76 -9.35 4.21 -2.22
CA LEU A 76 -8.39 5.27 -2.55
C LEU A 76 -9.07 6.48 -3.21
N LYS A 77 -10.12 6.29 -4.03
CA LYS A 77 -10.91 7.41 -4.57
C LYS A 77 -11.60 8.22 -3.47
N ILE A 78 -12.16 7.54 -2.47
CA ILE A 78 -12.80 8.18 -1.32
C ILE A 78 -11.77 8.91 -0.47
N LEU A 79 -10.61 8.30 -0.19
CA LEU A 79 -9.57 8.93 0.61
C LEU A 79 -8.90 10.12 -0.09
N GLU A 80 -8.86 10.14 -1.42
CA GLU A 80 -8.37 11.30 -2.18
C GLU A 80 -9.39 12.45 -2.19
N ASN A 81 -10.68 12.13 -2.17
CA ASN A 81 -11.76 13.12 -2.20
C ASN A 81 -12.81 12.76 -1.13
N PRO A 82 -12.49 12.93 0.16
CA PRO A 82 -13.37 12.50 1.23
C PRO A 82 -14.67 13.31 1.21
N PRO A 83 -15.82 12.70 1.57
CA PRO A 83 -17.04 13.48 1.78
C PRO A 83 -16.82 14.49 2.91
N LYS A 84 -17.58 15.59 2.90
CA LYS A 84 -17.49 16.66 3.92
C LYS A 84 -17.49 16.15 5.36
N LYS A 85 -18.17 15.03 5.61
CA LYS A 85 -18.16 14.35 6.90
C LYS A 85 -18.11 12.84 6.67
N LEU A 86 -17.04 12.21 7.14
CA LEU A 86 -16.92 10.76 7.20
C LEU A 86 -17.79 10.21 8.35
N PRO A 87 -18.43 9.03 8.17
CA PRO A 87 -19.16 8.37 9.24
C PRO A 87 -18.25 7.99 10.42
N LYS A 88 -18.77 8.08 11.64
CA LYS A 88 -18.03 7.71 12.86
C LYS A 88 -17.90 6.19 13.00
N PHE A 89 -16.81 5.76 13.63
CA PHE A 89 -16.64 4.37 14.04
C PHE A 89 -17.55 4.02 15.21
N GLN A 90 -18.41 3.01 15.04
CA GLN A 90 -19.27 2.52 16.13
C GLN A 90 -18.45 1.92 17.29
N ASN A 91 -17.30 1.32 16.97
CA ASN A 91 -16.39 0.65 17.89
C ASN A 91 -15.06 1.41 18.06
N LYS A 92 -15.08 2.75 18.00
CA LYS A 92 -13.86 3.59 18.03
C LYS A 92 -12.92 3.23 19.18
N ASN A 93 -13.44 3.01 20.39
CA ASN A 93 -12.60 2.69 21.55
C ASN A 93 -11.82 1.38 21.37
N SER A 94 -12.47 0.32 20.90
CA SER A 94 -11.81 -0.96 20.62
C SER A 94 -10.77 -0.82 19.50
N LEU A 95 -11.06 -0.04 18.46
CA LEU A 95 -10.10 0.25 17.40
C LEU A 95 -8.87 1.00 17.93
N VAL A 96 -9.08 2.01 18.79
CA VAL A 96 -7.99 2.75 19.46
C VAL A 96 -7.12 1.82 20.29
N GLU A 97 -7.70 0.82 20.98
CA GLU A 97 -6.94 -0.18 21.72
C GLU A 97 -6.06 -1.04 20.80
N LEU A 98 -6.55 -1.42 19.62
CA LEU A 98 -5.74 -2.12 18.61
C LEU A 98 -4.57 -1.25 18.13
N ILE A 99 -4.80 0.04 17.87
CA ILE A 99 -3.73 0.99 17.47
C ILE A 99 -2.68 1.13 18.58
N LYS A 100 -3.10 1.17 19.84
CA LYS A 100 -2.18 1.18 21.00
C LYS A 100 -1.38 -0.11 21.10
N LYS A 101 -1.99 -1.27 20.89
CA LYS A 101 -1.30 -2.57 20.88
C LYS A 101 -0.24 -2.64 19.79
N LEU A 102 -0.54 -2.11 18.59
CA LEU A 102 0.41 -1.96 17.50
C LEU A 102 1.54 -0.94 17.80
N ASN A 103 1.44 -0.23 18.93
CA ASN A 103 2.37 0.84 19.32
C ASN A 103 2.51 1.93 18.25
N ILE A 104 1.39 2.30 17.60
CA ILE A 104 1.34 3.39 16.63
C ILE A 104 0.95 4.66 17.37
N SER A 105 1.87 5.64 17.42
CA SER A 105 1.61 6.95 17.99
C SER A 105 1.07 7.95 16.96
N ASN A 106 0.50 9.07 17.43
CA ASN A 106 0.15 10.19 16.54
C ASN A 106 1.38 10.71 15.77
N SER A 107 2.57 10.70 16.39
CA SER A 107 3.81 11.07 15.70
C SER A 107 4.13 10.10 14.56
N ASP A 108 3.91 8.81 14.77
CA ASP A 108 4.12 7.81 13.71
C ASP A 108 3.16 8.05 12.56
N ILE A 109 1.88 8.34 12.84
CA ILE A 109 0.91 8.69 11.79
C ILE A 109 1.35 9.92 11.01
N ILE A 110 1.74 11.00 11.68
CA ILE A 110 2.19 12.24 11.03
C ILE A 110 3.43 12.00 10.16
N LYS A 111 4.37 11.18 10.64
CA LYS A 111 5.63 10.86 9.94
C LYS A 111 5.53 9.64 9.02
N ARG A 112 4.37 9.00 8.95
CA ARG A 112 4.13 7.74 8.23
C ARG A 112 5.07 6.60 8.66
N GLY A 113 5.50 6.61 9.92
CA GLY A 113 6.47 5.68 10.50
C GLY A 113 6.00 4.22 10.55
N GLN A 114 4.69 3.99 10.51
CA GLN A 114 4.08 2.66 10.50
C GLN A 114 4.45 1.82 9.26
N LEU A 115 4.89 2.43 8.16
CA LEU A 115 5.38 1.72 6.97
C LEU A 115 6.90 1.53 6.95
N LYS A 116 7.56 1.52 8.12
CA LYS A 116 9.02 1.33 8.25
C LYS A 116 9.54 0.12 7.46
N CYS A 117 8.88 -1.04 7.53
CA CYS A 117 9.29 -2.25 6.81
C CYS A 117 9.39 -1.99 5.29
N LEU A 118 8.38 -1.34 4.70
CA LEU A 118 8.37 -1.01 3.27
C LEU A 118 9.41 0.07 2.95
N MET A 119 9.55 1.08 3.81
CA MET A 119 10.48 2.20 3.58
C MET A 119 11.95 1.78 3.66
N ASP A 120 12.33 0.97 4.64
CA ASP A 120 13.70 0.44 4.77
C ASP A 120 14.05 -0.39 3.53
N PHE A 121 13.10 -1.20 3.05
CA PHE A 121 13.27 -1.96 1.83
C PHE A 121 13.38 -1.07 0.59
N TYR A 122 12.46 -0.12 0.42
CA TYR A 122 12.41 0.81 -0.71
C TYR A 122 13.72 1.58 -0.83
N LYS A 123 14.20 2.17 0.27
CA LYS A 123 15.46 2.94 0.31
C LYS A 123 16.66 2.09 -0.10
N THR A 124 16.68 0.82 0.31
CA THR A 124 17.76 -0.12 -0.01
C THR A 124 17.74 -0.58 -1.47
N ASN A 125 16.56 -0.68 -2.09
CA ASN A 125 16.39 -1.34 -3.39
C ASN A 125 15.81 -0.45 -4.49
N LYS A 126 15.64 0.86 -4.25
CA LYS A 126 14.97 1.81 -5.15
C LYS A 126 15.39 1.68 -6.62
N SER A 127 16.68 1.52 -6.90
CA SER A 127 17.23 1.41 -8.26
C SER A 127 16.88 0.11 -8.99
N LYS A 128 16.41 -0.90 -8.27
CA LYS A 128 16.05 -2.23 -8.79
C LYS A 128 14.54 -2.43 -8.92
N LEU A 129 13.75 -1.50 -8.40
CA LEU A 129 12.29 -1.60 -8.44
C LEU A 129 11.75 -1.11 -9.77
N GLU A 130 10.75 -1.82 -10.29
CA GLU A 130 10.04 -1.39 -11.47
C GLU A 130 9.29 -0.08 -11.17
N ASN A 131 9.47 0.89 -12.07
CA ASN A 131 8.67 2.11 -12.06
C ASN A 131 7.19 1.72 -12.18
N LYS A 132 6.39 2.12 -11.20
CA LYS A 132 4.96 1.78 -11.02
C LYS A 132 4.62 0.47 -10.30
N SER A 133 5.60 -0.27 -9.78
CA SER A 133 5.32 -1.31 -8.77
C SER A 133 4.73 -0.68 -7.51
N GLY A 134 3.93 -1.44 -6.75
CA GLY A 134 3.29 -0.94 -5.54
C GLY A 134 4.26 -0.48 -4.47
N ILE A 135 5.35 -1.23 -4.28
CA ILE A 135 6.44 -0.85 -3.37
C ILE A 135 7.07 0.46 -3.83
N TYR A 136 7.33 0.63 -5.14
CA TYR A 136 7.89 1.87 -5.65
C TYR A 136 6.93 3.05 -5.47
N ALA A 137 5.66 2.90 -5.83
CA ALA A 137 4.65 3.95 -5.77
C ALA A 137 4.41 4.46 -4.34
N ILE A 138 4.32 3.54 -3.38
CA ILE A 138 4.17 3.88 -1.96
C ILE A 138 5.50 4.48 -1.45
N GLY A 139 6.63 3.82 -1.70
CA GLY A 139 7.93 4.25 -1.20
C GLY A 139 8.37 5.63 -1.69
N ILE A 140 8.20 5.92 -2.99
CA ILE A 140 8.52 7.24 -3.54
C ILE A 140 7.61 8.31 -2.94
N THR A 141 6.32 8.01 -2.73
CA THR A 141 5.40 8.98 -2.13
C THR A 141 5.82 9.31 -0.70
N LEU A 142 6.12 8.29 0.11
CA LEU A 142 6.53 8.49 1.50
C LEU A 142 7.90 9.18 1.62
N GLU A 143 8.84 8.90 0.70
CA GLU A 143 10.10 9.64 0.65
C GLU A 143 9.87 11.14 0.40
N HIS A 144 8.89 11.52 -0.42
CA HIS A 144 8.53 12.93 -0.60
C HIS A 144 7.88 13.52 0.65
N VAL A 145 6.99 12.78 1.32
CA VAL A 145 6.36 13.20 2.59
C VAL A 145 7.41 13.44 3.69
N GLU A 146 8.42 12.57 3.81
CA GLU A 146 9.51 12.75 4.76
C GLU A 146 10.28 14.06 4.53
N ARG A 147 10.40 14.51 3.28
CA ARG A 147 11.10 15.74 2.89
C ARG A 147 10.22 16.99 2.97
N ALA A 148 8.90 16.83 2.94
CA ALA A 148 7.91 17.89 3.01
C ALA A 148 6.86 17.53 4.08
N PRO A 149 7.18 17.72 5.38
CA PRO A 149 6.21 17.46 6.44
C PRO A 149 4.99 18.39 6.28
N GLY A 150 3.79 17.85 6.53
CA GLY A 150 2.53 18.59 6.40
C GLY A 150 1.79 18.39 5.07
N VAL A 151 2.26 17.49 4.20
CA VAL A 151 1.48 17.05 3.03
C VAL A 151 0.17 16.39 3.48
N SER A 152 -0.94 16.83 2.92
CA SER A 152 -2.27 16.33 3.29
C SER A 152 -2.47 14.87 2.86
N GLN A 153 -3.37 14.17 3.55
CA GLN A 153 -3.68 12.77 3.23
C GLN A 153 -4.15 12.60 1.78
N GLU A 154 -4.96 13.55 1.27
CA GLU A 154 -5.47 13.54 -0.10
C GLU A 154 -4.33 13.55 -1.13
N LEU A 155 -3.30 14.37 -0.91
CA LEU A 155 -2.13 14.45 -1.78
C LEU A 155 -1.29 13.16 -1.72
N ILE A 156 -1.17 12.55 -0.53
CA ILE A 156 -0.49 11.25 -0.37
C ILE A 156 -1.23 10.18 -1.18
N VAL A 157 -2.55 10.09 -1.01
CA VAL A 157 -3.40 9.13 -1.72
C VAL A 157 -3.33 9.37 -3.23
N SER A 158 -3.43 10.62 -3.67
CA SER A 158 -3.34 11.01 -5.08
C SER A 158 -2.00 10.58 -5.69
N SER A 159 -0.89 10.87 -5.01
CA SER A 159 0.47 10.47 -5.45
C SER A 159 0.60 8.95 -5.55
N ILE A 160 0.10 8.19 -4.57
CA ILE A 160 0.09 6.73 -4.65
C ILE A 160 -0.71 6.29 -5.87
N ARG A 161 -1.95 6.77 -6.05
CA ARG A 161 -2.82 6.38 -7.17
C ARG A 161 -2.23 6.71 -8.54
N MET A 162 -1.60 7.87 -8.69
CA MET A 162 -0.97 8.29 -9.96
C MET A 162 0.23 7.41 -10.34
N ASN A 163 0.96 6.92 -9.34
CA ASN A 163 2.16 6.12 -9.55
C ASN A 163 1.90 4.61 -9.54
N LEU A 164 0.71 4.16 -9.12
CA LEU A 164 0.38 2.74 -8.99
C LEU A 164 -0.18 2.17 -10.31
N ASN A 165 0.36 1.03 -10.77
CA ASN A 165 -0.33 0.23 -11.78
C ASN A 165 -1.57 -0.44 -11.15
N LYS A 166 -2.74 -0.37 -11.81
CA LYS A 166 -4.00 -0.92 -11.28
C LYS A 166 -3.91 -2.39 -10.87
N ASN A 167 -3.10 -3.19 -11.57
CA ASN A 167 -2.93 -4.61 -11.24
C ASN A 167 -2.19 -4.81 -9.90
N GLU A 168 -1.42 -3.83 -9.43
CA GLU A 168 -0.73 -3.90 -8.14
C GLU A 168 -1.71 -3.89 -6.96
N LEU A 169 -2.94 -3.36 -7.14
CA LEU A 169 -3.97 -3.41 -6.10
C LEU A 169 -4.44 -4.84 -5.79
N LYS A 170 -4.13 -5.82 -6.64
CA LYS A 170 -4.38 -7.24 -6.36
C LYS A 170 -3.37 -7.85 -5.41
N LYS A 171 -2.23 -7.19 -5.17
CA LYS A 171 -1.16 -7.74 -4.34
C LYS A 171 -1.42 -7.46 -2.88
N ASP A 172 -1.34 -8.51 -2.06
CA ASP A 172 -1.55 -8.44 -0.60
C ASP A 172 -0.68 -7.37 0.05
N ILE A 173 0.60 -7.26 -0.35
CA ILE A 173 1.51 -6.29 0.27
C ILE A 173 1.10 -4.84 0.01
N VAL A 174 0.48 -4.56 -1.14
CA VAL A 174 -0.04 -3.24 -1.45
C VAL A 174 -1.25 -2.97 -0.57
N GLN A 175 -2.20 -3.90 -0.52
CA GLN A 175 -3.40 -3.78 0.32
C GLN A 175 -3.04 -3.58 1.80
N ILE A 176 -2.19 -4.44 2.37
CA ILE A 176 -1.68 -4.34 3.75
C ILE A 176 -1.03 -2.98 3.99
N SER A 177 -0.20 -2.50 3.05
CA SER A 177 0.47 -1.21 3.21
C SER A 177 -0.52 -0.05 3.20
N LEU A 178 -1.58 -0.09 2.39
CA LEU A 178 -2.63 0.93 2.39
C LEU A 178 -3.45 0.90 3.69
N VAL A 179 -3.77 -0.28 4.21
CA VAL A 179 -4.46 -0.46 5.51
C VAL A 179 -3.63 0.16 6.62
N ILE A 180 -2.36 -0.23 6.74
CA ILE A 180 -1.44 0.27 7.77
C ILE A 180 -1.28 1.79 7.64
N LEU A 181 -1.17 2.31 6.41
CA LEU A 181 -0.97 3.74 6.18
C LEU A 181 -2.17 4.58 6.62
N PHE A 182 -3.39 4.18 6.26
CA PHE A 182 -4.57 5.04 6.36
C PHE A 182 -5.52 4.69 7.51
N PHE A 183 -5.60 3.43 7.93
CA PHE A 183 -6.59 3.05 8.94
C PHE A 183 -6.34 3.70 10.32
N PRO A 184 -5.11 3.76 10.85
CA PRO A 184 -4.84 4.44 12.11
C PRO A 184 -5.19 5.93 12.07
N GLU A 185 -4.94 6.59 10.94
CA GLU A 185 -5.30 8.00 10.72
C GLU A 185 -6.82 8.20 10.71
N LEU A 186 -7.57 7.35 10.00
CA LEU A 186 -9.02 7.38 10.02
C LEU A 186 -9.57 7.21 11.45
N ILE A 187 -9.01 6.27 12.23
CA ILE A 187 -9.47 6.00 13.60
C ILE A 187 -9.17 7.18 14.53
N LEU A 188 -7.93 7.70 14.50
CA LEU A 188 -7.44 8.64 15.50
C LEU A 188 -7.69 10.11 15.16
N LEU A 189 -7.73 10.46 13.87
CA LEU A 189 -7.78 11.86 13.42
C LEU A 189 -9.13 12.24 12.80
N THR A 190 -10.08 11.30 12.70
CA THR A 190 -11.46 11.59 12.25
C THR A 190 -12.44 11.54 13.42
N ASP A 191 -13.30 12.56 13.54
CA ASP A 191 -14.19 12.79 14.70
C ASP A 191 -15.59 12.17 14.61
#